data_AF-G1RPK8-F1
#
_entry.id   AF-G1RPK8-F1
#
_cell.length_a   1.000
_cell.length_b   1.000
_cell.length_c   1.000
_cell.angle_alpha   90.00
_cell.angle_beta   90.00
_cell.angle_gamma   90.00
#
_symmetry.space_group_name_H-M   'P 1'
#
loop_
_entity.id
_entity.type
_entity.pdbx_description
1 polymer ?
#
loop_
_entity_poly.entity_id
_entity_poly.type
_entity_poly.pdbx_seq_one_letter_code
_entity_poly.pdbx_strand_id
1 'polypeptide(L)'
;MEEGGNLGGLIKMVHLLVLSGAWGMQMWVTFFSRKDSRLFPFYFRISMGCMAHLLLCCPCQLYLLFLSLMLATVNARWLEPRTTAAMWALQTVEKERGLGGEVPGSHQGPDPYRQLREKDPKYSALRQNFFRYHGLSSLCNLGCVLSNGLCLAGLALEIRSL
;
A
#
# COMPACT_ATOMS: atom_id res chain seq x y z
N MET A 1 -5.35 -6.20 43.96
CA MET A 1 -5.43 -5.09 43.00
C MET A 1 -4.24 -5.22 42.04
N GLU A 2 -4.28 -6.22 41.15
CA GLU A 2 -3.18 -6.56 40.21
C GLU A 2 -3.66 -6.70 38.76
N GLU A 3 -4.97 -6.66 38.49
CA GLU A 3 -5.49 -6.86 37.14
C GLU A 3 -5.26 -5.65 36.21
N GLY A 4 -5.18 -4.43 36.76
CA GLY A 4 -5.01 -3.20 35.98
C GLY A 4 -3.65 -3.07 35.29
N GLY A 5 -2.59 -3.61 35.89
CA GLY A 5 -1.24 -3.61 35.31
C GLY A 5 -1.09 -4.63 34.18
N ASN A 6 -1.69 -5.81 34.34
CA ASN A 6 -1.64 -6.89 33.35
C ASN A 6 -2.44 -6.56 32.08
N LEU A 7 -3.63 -5.96 32.24
CA LEU A 7 -4.48 -5.55 31.11
C LEU A 7 -3.85 -4.43 30.28
N GLY A 8 -3.28 -3.41 30.94
CA GLY A 8 -2.60 -2.30 30.25
C GLY A 8 -1.36 -2.75 29.46
N GLY A 9 -0.57 -3.67 30.01
CA GLY A 9 0.56 -4.28 29.32
C GLY A 9 0.14 -5.10 28.10
N LEU A 10 -0.92 -5.93 28.24
CA LEU A 10 -1.46 -6.72 27.14
C LEU A 10 -1.98 -5.85 26.00
N ILE A 11 -2.68 -4.75 26.30
CA ILE A 11 -3.18 -3.79 25.30
C ILE A 11 -2.01 -3.18 24.51
N LYS A 12 -0.93 -2.77 25.18
CA LYS A 12 0.27 -2.22 24.52
C LYS A 12 0.94 -3.25 23.62
N MET A 13 1.02 -4.51 24.05
CA MET A 13 1.58 -5.60 23.24
C MET A 13 0.75 -5.89 21.99
N VAL A 14 -0.58 -5.93 22.12
CA VAL A 14 -1.48 -6.11 20.98
C VAL A 14 -1.36 -4.93 20.01
N HIS A 15 -1.30 -3.70 20.52
CA HIS A 15 -1.11 -2.50 19.70
C HIS A 15 0.22 -2.53 18.94
N LEU A 16 1.33 -2.89 19.62
CA LEU A 16 2.64 -3.08 18.99
C LEU A 16 2.57 -4.13 17.88
N LEU A 17 1.94 -5.28 18.13
CA LEU A 17 1.86 -6.38 17.17
C LEU A 17 1.07 -5.98 15.92
N VAL A 18 -0.09 -5.35 16.09
CA VAL A 18 -0.94 -4.90 14.98
C VAL A 18 -0.25 -3.79 14.19
N LEU A 19 0.37 -2.81 14.86
CA LEU A 19 1.07 -1.71 14.22
C LEU A 19 2.32 -2.19 13.47
N SER A 20 3.10 -3.10 14.07
CA SER A 20 4.27 -3.72 13.43
C SER A 20 3.87 -4.53 12.19
N GLY A 21 2.81 -5.34 12.29
CA GLY A 21 2.28 -6.10 11.15
C GLY A 21 1.81 -5.17 10.02
N ALA A 22 1.06 -4.12 10.34
CA ALA A 22 0.61 -3.13 9.37
C ALA A 22 1.79 -2.39 8.70
N TRP A 23 2.80 -2.02 9.48
CA TRP A 23 3.99 -1.34 8.98
C TRP A 23 4.84 -2.24 8.07
N GLY A 24 5.08 -3.49 8.47
CA GLY A 24 5.80 -4.47 7.65
C GLY A 24 5.09 -4.75 6.32
N MET A 25 3.76 -4.83 6.34
CA MET A 25 2.96 -4.98 5.13
C MET A 25 3.07 -3.76 4.20
N GLN A 26 3.13 -2.55 4.77
CA GLN A 26 3.35 -1.30 4.01
C GLN A 26 4.74 -1.23 3.37
N MET A 27 5.77 -1.67 4.08
CA MET A 27 7.13 -1.81 3.53
C MET A 27 7.15 -2.81 2.37
N TRP A 28 6.51 -3.97 2.54
CA TRP A 28 6.44 -5.00 1.50
C TRP A 28 5.78 -4.49 0.20
N VAL A 29 4.66 -3.80 0.32
CA VAL A 29 3.93 -3.25 -0.82
C VAL A 29 4.70 -2.16 -1.55
N THR A 30 5.38 -1.29 -0.81
CA THR A 30 6.11 -0.17 -1.40
C THR A 30 7.37 -0.62 -2.14
N PHE A 31 8.13 -1.55 -1.55
CA PHE A 31 9.48 -1.87 -2.03
C PHE A 31 9.57 -3.18 -2.82
N PHE A 32 8.72 -4.17 -2.52
CA PHE A 32 8.86 -5.53 -3.04
C PHE A 32 7.75 -5.95 -4.02
N SER A 33 6.56 -5.33 -3.97
CA SER A 33 5.39 -5.78 -4.72
C SER A 33 5.32 -5.31 -6.18
N ARG A 34 6.44 -5.35 -6.90
CA ARG A 34 6.56 -4.80 -8.27
C ARG A 34 5.81 -5.58 -9.35
N LYS A 35 5.25 -6.77 -9.07
CA LYS A 35 4.75 -7.68 -10.12
C LYS A 35 3.38 -8.31 -9.91
N ASP A 36 2.85 -8.36 -8.68
CA ASP A 36 1.54 -8.98 -8.42
C ASP A 36 0.53 -7.98 -7.88
N SER A 37 -0.22 -7.41 -8.81
CA SER A 37 -1.22 -6.38 -8.52
C SER A 37 -2.52 -6.93 -7.96
N ARG A 38 -2.72 -8.25 -7.98
CA ARG A 38 -3.99 -8.87 -7.57
C ARG A 38 -4.22 -8.79 -6.06
N LEU A 39 -3.14 -8.62 -5.29
CA LEU A 39 -3.18 -8.54 -3.84
C LEU A 39 -3.38 -7.11 -3.32
N PHE A 40 -3.16 -6.08 -4.15
CA PHE A 40 -3.31 -4.68 -3.75
C PHE A 40 -4.70 -4.34 -3.17
N PRO A 41 -5.84 -4.78 -3.74
CA PRO A 41 -7.16 -4.46 -3.20
C PRO A 41 -7.38 -4.99 -1.78
N PHE A 42 -6.90 -6.21 -1.51
CA PHE A 42 -7.01 -6.82 -0.18
C PHE A 42 -6.09 -6.11 0.81
N TYR A 43 -4.87 -5.81 0.39
CA TYR A 43 -3.90 -5.08 1.18
C TYR A 43 -4.43 -3.73 1.67
N PHE A 44 -4.94 -2.88 0.78
CA PHE A 44 -5.40 -1.54 1.17
C PHE A 44 -6.63 -1.60 2.10
N ARG A 45 -7.51 -2.59 1.91
CA ARG A 45 -8.66 -2.82 2.80
C ARG A 45 -8.23 -3.29 4.20
N ILE A 46 -7.29 -4.22 4.28
CA ILE A 46 -6.73 -4.69 5.56
C ILE A 46 -6.02 -3.55 6.27
N SER A 47 -5.20 -2.76 5.56
CA SER A 47 -4.49 -1.62 6.12
C SER A 47 -5.44 -0.57 6.71
N MET A 48 -6.51 -0.23 5.98
CA MET A 48 -7.58 0.65 6.49
C MET A 48 -8.23 0.09 7.76
N GLY A 49 -8.53 -1.21 7.79
CA GLY A 49 -9.11 -1.87 8.97
C GLY A 49 -8.18 -1.82 10.19
N CYS A 50 -6.88 -2.10 10.00
CA CYS A 50 -5.87 -2.01 11.05
C CYS A 50 -5.79 -0.59 11.62
N MET A 51 -5.74 0.44 10.77
CA MET A 51 -5.66 1.83 11.23
C MET A 51 -6.92 2.25 12.02
N ALA A 52 -8.10 1.84 11.56
CA ALA A 52 -9.34 2.12 12.28
C ALA A 52 -9.36 1.47 13.67
N HIS A 53 -8.89 0.22 13.77
CA HIS A 53 -8.81 -0.49 15.05
C HIS A 53 -7.79 0.14 16.01
N LEU A 54 -6.62 0.52 15.50
CA LEU A 54 -5.56 1.17 16.29
C LEU A 54 -6.02 2.53 16.83
N LEU A 55 -6.73 3.32 16.02
CA LEU A 55 -7.27 4.62 16.43
C LEU A 55 -8.30 4.50 17.56
N LEU A 56 -9.13 3.45 17.54
CA LEU A 56 -10.16 3.20 18.57
C LEU A 56 -9.56 2.68 19.88
N CYS A 57 -8.52 1.84 19.82
CA CYS A 57 -7.97 1.17 21.00
C CYS A 57 -6.91 1.98 21.75
N CYS A 58 -6.14 2.84 21.10
CA CYS A 58 -5.06 3.59 21.78
C CYS A 58 -4.82 4.96 21.14
N PRO A 59 -5.39 6.05 21.69
CA PRO A 59 -5.33 7.38 21.10
C PRO A 59 -3.99 8.11 21.30
N CYS A 60 -2.97 7.48 21.90
CA CYS A 60 -1.70 8.13 22.28
C CYS A 60 -0.97 8.80 21.09
N GLN A 61 -1.26 8.40 19.86
CA GLN A 61 -0.69 8.95 18.63
C GLN A 61 -1.78 9.33 17.61
N LEU A 62 -2.89 9.88 18.14
CA LEU A 62 -4.12 10.22 17.43
C LEU A 62 -3.89 10.90 16.07
N TYR A 63 -3.01 11.89 16.01
CA TYR A 63 -2.77 12.66 14.78
C TYR A 63 -2.14 11.83 13.66
N LEU A 64 -1.09 11.05 13.97
CA LEU A 64 -0.40 10.21 12.98
C LEU A 64 -1.25 9.02 12.56
N LEU A 65 -1.96 8.39 13.49
CA LEU A 65 -2.89 7.31 13.20
C LEU A 65 -4.09 7.79 12.35
N PHE A 66 -4.60 8.98 12.64
CA PHE A 66 -5.65 9.60 11.84
C PHE A 66 -5.19 9.95 10.43
N LEU A 67 -3.97 10.50 10.29
CA LEU A 67 -3.35 10.73 8.98
C LEU A 67 -3.21 9.42 8.20
N SER A 68 -2.67 8.37 8.83
CA SER A 68 -2.56 7.04 8.22
C SER A 68 -3.92 6.46 7.81
N LEU A 69 -4.96 6.64 8.64
CA LEU A 69 -6.32 6.19 8.31
C LEU A 69 -6.88 6.93 7.09
N MET A 70 -6.69 8.25 7.02
CA MET A 70 -7.15 9.05 5.88
C MET A 70 -6.44 8.63 4.59
N LEU A 71 -5.11 8.50 4.62
CA LEU A 71 -4.32 8.05 3.46
C LEU A 71 -4.68 6.62 3.03
N ALA A 72 -4.83 5.69 3.98
CA ALA A 72 -5.26 4.32 3.71
C ALA A 72 -6.67 4.27 3.11
N THR A 73 -7.58 5.12 3.59
CA THR A 73 -8.96 5.22 3.08
C THR A 73 -8.98 5.75 1.65
N VAL A 74 -8.24 6.81 1.36
CA VAL A 74 -8.07 7.37 0.02
C VAL A 74 -7.52 6.31 -0.94
N ASN A 75 -6.50 5.56 -0.50
CA ASN A 75 -5.96 4.44 -1.27
C ASN A 75 -7.02 3.36 -1.54
N ALA A 76 -7.70 2.87 -0.51
CA ALA A 76 -8.65 1.76 -0.62
C ALA A 76 -9.93 2.10 -1.39
N ARG A 77 -10.41 3.35 -1.31
CA ARG A 77 -11.72 3.75 -1.86
C ARG A 77 -11.65 4.48 -3.19
N TRP A 78 -10.55 5.18 -3.47
CA TRP A 78 -10.44 6.00 -4.69
C TRP A 78 -9.29 5.59 -5.59
N LEU A 79 -8.08 5.49 -5.07
CA LEU A 79 -6.89 5.29 -5.91
C LEU A 79 -6.74 3.86 -6.38
N GLU A 80 -7.00 2.87 -5.53
CA GLU A 80 -6.91 1.45 -5.88
C GLU A 80 -7.89 1.08 -7.00
N PRO A 81 -9.22 1.34 -6.90
CA PRO A 81 -10.15 0.96 -7.96
C PRO A 81 -9.79 1.58 -9.32
N ARG A 82 -9.33 2.84 -9.32
CA ARG A 82 -8.90 3.54 -10.55
C ARG A 82 -7.61 2.99 -11.12
N THR A 83 -6.63 2.68 -10.27
CA THR A 83 -5.36 2.09 -10.68
C THR A 83 -5.59 0.69 -11.26
N THR A 84 -6.41 -0.12 -10.61
CA THR A 84 -6.78 -1.47 -11.04
C THR A 84 -7.54 -1.42 -12.37
N ALA A 85 -8.54 -0.54 -12.52
CA ALA A 85 -9.25 -0.37 -13.78
C ALA A 85 -8.33 0.05 -14.94
N ALA A 86 -7.42 1.00 -14.71
CA ALA A 86 -6.44 1.43 -15.72
C ALA A 86 -5.46 0.31 -16.09
N MET A 87 -5.05 -0.51 -15.10
CA MET A 87 -4.20 -1.67 -15.32
C MET A 87 -4.89 -2.75 -16.16
N TRP A 88 -6.15 -3.08 -15.87
CA TRP A 88 -6.92 -4.03 -16.69
C TRP A 88 -7.09 -3.52 -18.11
N ALA A 89 -7.36 -2.23 -18.30
CA ALA A 89 -7.46 -1.63 -19.63
C ALA A 89 -6.13 -1.74 -20.41
N LEU A 90 -4.99 -1.51 -19.76
CA LEU A 90 -3.66 -1.72 -20.37
C LEU A 90 -3.43 -3.18 -20.73
N GLN A 91 -3.69 -4.11 -19.81
CA GLN A 91 -3.52 -5.54 -20.05
C GLN A 91 -4.40 -6.06 -21.19
N THR A 92 -5.62 -5.54 -21.34
CA THR A 92 -6.49 -5.90 -22.47
C THR A 92 -5.88 -5.44 -23.79
N VAL A 93 -5.42 -4.19 -23.89
CA VAL A 93 -4.77 -3.68 -25.09
C VAL A 93 -3.46 -4.43 -25.39
N GLU A 94 -2.67 -4.75 -24.37
CA GLU A 94 -1.45 -5.55 -24.51
C GLU A 94 -1.79 -6.94 -25.08
N LYS A 95 -2.79 -7.63 -24.53
CA LYS A 95 -3.22 -8.95 -25.01
C LYS A 95 -3.77 -8.92 -26.43
N GLU A 96 -4.58 -7.92 -26.78
CA GLU A 96 -5.09 -7.72 -28.15
C GLU A 96 -3.96 -7.55 -29.18
N ARG A 97 -2.80 -7.04 -28.75
CA ARG A 97 -1.60 -6.86 -29.57
C ARG A 97 -0.61 -8.02 -29.45
N GLY A 98 -0.97 -9.10 -28.75
CA GLY A 98 -0.13 -10.28 -28.56
C GLY A 98 0.96 -10.14 -27.50
N LEU A 99 0.89 -9.12 -26.64
CA LEU A 99 1.82 -8.88 -25.53
C LEU A 99 1.30 -9.49 -24.21
N GLY A 100 2.19 -9.63 -23.22
CA GLY A 100 1.85 -10.13 -21.88
C GLY A 100 2.02 -11.64 -21.65
N GLY A 101 2.48 -12.39 -22.67
CA GLY A 101 2.87 -13.81 -22.58
C GLY A 101 4.37 -14.05 -22.69
N GLU A 102 5.18 -13.00 -22.67
CA GLU A 102 6.61 -13.06 -22.98
C GLU A 102 7.42 -13.62 -21.80
N VAL A 103 8.38 -14.50 -22.09
CA VAL A 103 9.30 -15.03 -21.06
C VAL A 103 10.31 -13.93 -20.70
N PRO A 104 10.48 -13.58 -19.41
CA PRO A 104 11.43 -12.57 -18.99
C PRO A 104 12.85 -12.90 -19.50
N GLY A 105 13.45 -11.98 -20.26
CA GLY A 105 14.82 -12.12 -20.80
C GLY A 105 14.92 -12.72 -22.20
N SER A 106 13.82 -13.08 -22.85
CA SER A 106 13.83 -13.70 -24.20
C SER A 106 13.85 -12.71 -25.37
N HIS A 107 13.76 -11.39 -25.13
CA HIS A 107 13.66 -10.40 -26.19
C HIS A 107 15.03 -9.84 -26.60
N GLN A 108 15.53 -10.28 -27.76
CA GLN A 108 16.59 -9.60 -28.52
C GLN A 108 15.93 -8.62 -29.51
N GLY A 109 15.60 -7.41 -29.06
CA GLY A 109 15.01 -6.38 -29.93
C GLY A 109 14.45 -5.16 -29.18
N PRO A 110 14.05 -4.10 -29.90
CA PRO A 110 13.45 -2.92 -29.28
C PRO A 110 12.14 -3.28 -28.56
N ASP A 111 12.05 -2.90 -27.27
CA ASP A 111 10.95 -3.19 -26.35
C ASP A 111 9.57 -3.01 -27.02
N PRO A 112 8.78 -4.10 -27.20
CA PRO A 112 7.50 -4.03 -27.88
C PRO A 112 6.48 -3.14 -27.16
N TYR A 113 6.56 -3.00 -25.83
CA TYR A 113 5.72 -2.07 -25.08
C TYR A 113 6.08 -0.61 -25.36
N ARG A 114 7.36 -0.33 -25.64
CA ARG A 114 7.82 1.02 -26.04
C ARG A 114 7.31 1.36 -27.44
N GLN A 115 7.39 0.41 -28.37
CA GLN A 115 6.85 0.61 -29.72
C GLN A 115 5.33 0.82 -29.69
N LEU A 116 4.60 0.07 -28.87
CA LEU A 116 3.16 0.25 -28.71
C LEU A 116 2.81 1.63 -28.15
N ARG A 117 3.62 2.15 -27.22
CA ARG A 117 3.48 3.51 -26.69
C ARG A 117 3.71 4.59 -27.75
N GLU A 118 4.66 4.39 -28.64
CA GLU A 118 4.98 5.37 -29.69
C GLU A 118 3.95 5.33 -30.83
N LYS A 119 3.38 4.15 -31.12
CA LYS A 119 2.40 3.96 -32.21
C LYS A 119 0.96 4.26 -31.81
N ASP A 120 0.58 4.04 -30.55
CA ASP A 120 -0.81 4.16 -30.10
C ASP A 120 -0.97 5.26 -29.03
N PRO A 121 -1.54 6.43 -29.40
CA PRO A 121 -1.74 7.54 -28.46
C PRO A 121 -2.75 7.19 -27.34
N LYS A 122 -3.70 6.27 -27.60
CA LYS A 122 -4.67 5.81 -26.60
C LYS A 122 -3.98 4.96 -25.54
N TYR A 123 -3.09 4.05 -25.96
CA TYR A 123 -2.27 3.26 -25.03
C TYR A 123 -1.34 4.14 -24.19
N SER A 124 -0.71 5.15 -24.81
CA SER A 124 0.15 6.12 -24.10
C SER A 124 -0.63 6.89 -23.01
N ALA A 125 -1.82 7.39 -23.33
CA ALA A 125 -2.69 8.10 -22.38
C ALA A 125 -3.15 7.20 -21.22
N LEU A 126 -3.55 5.95 -21.51
CA LEU A 126 -3.91 4.97 -20.49
C LEU A 126 -2.74 4.67 -19.55
N ARG A 127 -1.54 4.51 -20.10
CA ARG A 127 -0.32 4.26 -19.34
C ARG A 127 0.04 5.45 -18.45
N GLN A 128 -0.07 6.67 -18.94
CA GLN A 128 0.16 7.87 -18.14
C GLN A 128 -0.84 7.97 -16.99
N ASN A 129 -2.12 7.68 -17.24
CA ASN A 129 -3.14 7.65 -16.18
C ASN A 129 -2.83 6.59 -15.12
N PHE A 130 -2.47 5.37 -15.56
CA PHE A 130 -2.06 4.31 -14.64
C PHE A 130 -0.87 4.75 -13.78
N PHE A 131 0.20 5.27 -14.37
CA PHE A 131 1.38 5.73 -13.64
C PHE A 131 1.05 6.84 -12.65
N ARG A 132 0.15 7.76 -13.01
CA ARG A 132 -0.27 8.86 -12.14
C ARG A 132 -1.03 8.35 -10.92
N TYR A 133 -2.03 7.48 -11.12
CA TYR A 133 -2.81 6.93 -10.00
C TYR A 133 -1.98 5.97 -9.14
N HIS A 134 -1.16 5.12 -9.76
CA HIS A 134 -0.25 4.23 -9.06
C HIS A 134 0.78 5.01 -8.24
N GLY A 135 1.39 6.06 -8.83
CA GLY A 135 2.33 6.93 -8.15
C GLY A 135 1.71 7.64 -6.94
N LEU A 136 0.49 8.18 -7.10
CA LEU A 136 -0.23 8.81 -5.99
C LEU A 136 -0.56 7.81 -4.88
N SER A 137 -0.98 6.59 -5.24
CA SER A 137 -1.24 5.51 -4.28
C SER A 137 0.02 5.12 -3.49
N SER A 138 1.16 5.02 -4.18
CA SER A 138 2.47 4.77 -3.57
C SER A 138 2.90 5.89 -2.63
N LEU A 139 2.63 7.16 -2.97
CA LEU A 139 2.91 8.30 -2.08
C LEU A 139 2.05 8.26 -0.81
N CYS A 140 0.75 7.97 -0.93
CA CYS A 140 -0.11 7.77 0.22
C CYS A 140 0.38 6.61 1.09
N ASN A 141 0.80 5.50 0.48
CA ASN A 141 1.35 4.35 1.20
C ASN A 141 2.66 4.68 1.92
N LEU A 142 3.54 5.46 1.29
CA LEU A 142 4.78 5.95 1.90
C LEU A 142 4.50 6.87 3.10
N GLY A 143 3.50 7.75 3.00
CA GLY A 143 3.03 8.56 4.12
C GLY A 143 2.59 7.70 5.31
N CYS A 144 1.88 6.59 5.05
CA CYS A 144 1.54 5.61 6.07
C CYS A 144 2.78 4.92 6.66
N VAL A 145 3.76 4.50 5.84
CA VAL A 145 5.02 3.89 6.32
C VAL A 145 5.72 4.81 7.32
N LEU A 146 5.85 6.09 6.97
CA LEU A 146 6.53 7.07 7.82
C LEU A 146 5.74 7.31 9.12
N SER A 147 4.44 7.56 9.00
CA SER A 147 3.57 7.85 10.15
C SER A 147 3.52 6.67 11.12
N ASN A 148 3.30 5.46 10.62
CA ASN A 148 3.23 4.25 11.44
C ASN A 148 4.60 3.84 11.99
N GLY A 149 5.69 4.10 11.25
CA GLY A 149 7.05 3.87 11.74
C GLY A 149 7.40 4.78 12.92
N LEU A 150 7.03 6.06 12.85
CA LEU A 150 7.16 6.99 13.97
C LEU A 150 6.30 6.56 15.16
N CYS A 151 5.07 6.12 14.90
CA CYS A 151 4.20 5.57 15.93
C CYS A 151 4.84 4.37 16.66
N LEU A 152 5.39 3.43 15.88
CA LEU A 152 6.03 2.22 16.37
C LEU A 152 7.28 2.55 17.20
N ALA A 153 8.11 3.49 16.73
CA ALA A 153 9.29 3.94 17.47
C ALA A 153 8.91 4.59 18.81
N GLY A 154 7.87 5.44 18.83
CA GLY A 154 7.36 6.04 20.05
C GLY A 154 6.87 4.99 21.06
N LEU A 155 6.09 4.01 20.61
CA LEU A 155 5.58 2.93 21.46
C LEU A 155 6.72 2.06 22.01
N ALA A 156 7.73 1.74 21.18
CA ALA A 156 8.89 0.96 21.59
C ALA A 156 9.72 1.69 22.67
N LEU A 157 9.87 3.02 22.56
CA LEU A 157 10.55 3.83 23.56
C LEU A 157 9.78 3.87 24.89
N GLU A 158 8.45 4.01 24.84
CA GLU A 158 7.61 3.97 26.05
C GLU A 158 7.69 2.61 26.77
N ILE A 159 7.66 1.50 26.03
CA ILE A 159 7.79 0.15 26.62
C ILE A 159 9.17 -0.03 27.28
N ARG A 160 10.23 0.53 26.72
CA ARG A 160 11.59 0.45 27.29
C ARG A 160 11.77 1.28 28.57
N SER A 161 10.91 2.27 28.79
CA SER A 161 10.93 3.15 29.96
C SER A 161 10.13 2.63 31.17
N LEU A 162 9.41 1.52 30.99
CA LEU A 162 8.72 0.74 32.04
C LEU A 162 9.65 -0.33 32.62
#